data_AF-A0A3C1DVP2-F1
#
_entry.id   AF-A0A3C1DVP2-F1
#
_cell.length_a   1.000
_cell.length_b   1.000
_cell.length_c   1.000
_cell.angle_alpha   90.00
_cell.angle_beta   90.00
_cell.angle_gamma   90.00
#
_symmetry.space_group_name_H-M   'P 1'
#
loop_
_entity.id
_entity.type
_entity.pdbx_description
1 polymer ?
#
loop_
_entity_poly.entity_id
_entity_poly.type
_entity_poly.pdbx_seq_one_letter_code
_entity_poly.pdbx_strand_id
1 'polypeptide(L)'
;DLEQTKGFDLALRHYLEDCPSTKKCPFTGGVDDSLAKISALYDHLTVSPIAAPDGRKLDNNLLATAISSALYDKSSWPYLSDMFGEIRKGKTDTAFLLADFYNGRNSDGTYKDNSLVAFDAINCLDYPVVTDP
;
A
#
# COMPACT_ATOMS: atom_id res chain seq x y z
N ASP A 1 15.21 6.29 -0.96
CA ASP A 1 15.85 5.42 0.06
C ASP A 1 15.69 3.94 -0.25
N LEU A 2 16.81 3.22 -0.39
CA LEU A 2 16.82 1.76 -0.56
C LEU A 2 16.53 0.99 0.75
N GLU A 3 16.68 1.63 1.90
CA GLU A 3 16.46 0.99 3.21
C GLU A 3 14.97 0.85 3.55
N GLN A 4 14.14 1.85 3.24
CA GLN A 4 12.68 1.74 3.41
C GLN A 4 12.09 0.65 2.52
N THR A 5 12.56 0.50 1.28
CA THR A 5 12.12 -0.56 0.36
C THR A 5 12.43 -1.96 0.91
N LYS A 6 13.59 -2.14 1.57
CA LYS A 6 13.96 -3.43 2.19
C LYS A 6 13.15 -3.75 3.45
N GLY A 7 12.84 -2.75 4.29
CA GLY A 7 12.02 -2.93 5.49
C GLY A 7 10.59 -3.34 5.18
N PHE A 8 9.96 -2.69 4.20
CA PHE A 8 8.62 -3.07 3.73
C PHE A 8 8.61 -4.40 2.97
N ASP A 9 9.67 -4.75 2.24
CA ASP A 9 9.79 -6.09 1.61
C ASP A 9 9.81 -7.20 2.67
N LEU A 10 10.55 -7.01 3.77
CA LEU A 10 10.58 -7.98 4.87
C LEU A 10 9.23 -8.08 5.59
N ALA A 11 8.58 -6.95 5.89
CA ALA A 11 7.26 -6.95 6.51
C ALA A 11 6.20 -7.63 5.63
N LEU A 12 6.25 -7.38 4.32
CA LEU A 12 5.37 -8.02 3.35
C LEU A 12 5.62 -9.54 3.28
N ARG A 13 6.89 -9.97 3.30
CA ARG A 13 7.25 -11.39 3.39
C ARG A 13 6.68 -12.04 4.65
N HIS A 14 6.84 -11.41 5.81
CA HIS A 14 6.28 -11.94 7.06
C HIS A 14 4.75 -12.03 7.05
N TYR A 15 4.08 -11.04 6.46
CA TYR A 15 2.64 -11.16 6.21
C TYR A 15 2.32 -12.38 5.33
N LEU A 16 3.06 -12.58 4.24
CA LEU A 16 2.83 -13.72 3.34
C LEU A 16 3.16 -15.08 3.96
N GLU A 17 4.08 -15.14 4.93
CA GLU A 17 4.38 -16.32 5.74
C GLU A 17 3.23 -16.65 6.72
N ASP A 18 2.63 -15.62 7.33
CA ASP A 18 1.56 -15.75 8.34
C ASP A 18 0.18 -15.94 7.70
N CYS A 19 -0.07 -15.30 6.56
CA CYS A 19 -1.35 -15.27 5.87
C CYS A 19 -2.02 -16.64 5.73
N PRO A 20 -1.32 -17.73 5.30
CA PRO A 20 -1.93 -19.05 5.14
C PRO A 20 -2.53 -19.66 6.41
N SER A 21 -2.09 -19.20 7.60
CA SER A 21 -2.67 -19.62 8.88
C SER A 21 -4.08 -19.05 9.11
N THR A 22 -4.47 -18.05 8.33
CA THR A 22 -5.77 -17.36 8.41
C THR A 22 -6.74 -17.89 7.37
N LYS A 23 -8.03 -17.96 7.71
CA LYS A 23 -9.10 -18.37 6.77
C LYS A 23 -9.35 -17.36 5.64
N LYS A 24 -8.81 -16.14 5.75
CA LYS A 24 -9.04 -15.03 4.83
C LYS A 24 -7.91 -14.84 3.82
N CYS A 25 -6.86 -15.64 3.87
CA CYS A 25 -5.70 -15.46 3.02
C CYS A 25 -6.08 -15.50 1.52
N PRO A 26 -5.86 -14.41 0.77
CA PRO A 26 -6.22 -14.37 -0.65
C PRO A 26 -5.10 -14.97 -1.54
N PHE A 27 -3.97 -15.35 -0.94
CA PHE A 27 -2.82 -15.90 -1.64
C PHE A 27 -2.83 -17.42 -1.61
N THR A 28 -2.34 -18.00 -2.70
CA THR A 28 -2.12 -19.44 -2.85
C THR A 28 -0.69 -19.66 -3.34
N GLY A 29 -0.05 -20.74 -2.90
CA GLY A 29 1.36 -21.03 -3.21
C GLY A 29 2.31 -20.53 -2.13
N GLY A 30 3.59 -20.42 -2.47
CA GLY A 30 4.63 -19.95 -1.55
C GLY A 30 4.69 -18.42 -1.42
N VAL A 31 5.59 -17.96 -0.54
CA VAL A 31 5.87 -16.53 -0.34
C VAL A 31 6.34 -15.88 -1.65
N ASP A 32 7.30 -16.49 -2.35
CA ASP A 32 7.85 -15.92 -3.58
C ASP A 32 6.82 -15.89 -4.73
N ASP A 33 5.97 -16.91 -4.86
CA ASP A 33 4.84 -16.89 -5.81
C ASP A 33 3.87 -15.73 -5.51
N SER A 34 3.65 -15.47 -4.23
CA SER A 34 2.76 -14.41 -3.77
C SER A 34 3.36 -13.02 -4.02
N LEU A 35 4.66 -12.85 -3.79
CA LEU A 35 5.39 -11.63 -4.15
C LEU A 35 5.35 -11.38 -5.67
N ALA A 36 5.54 -12.42 -6.49
CA ALA A 36 5.42 -12.30 -7.94
C ALA A 36 4.01 -11.85 -8.37
N LYS A 37 2.96 -12.37 -7.74
CA LYS A 37 1.57 -11.92 -7.96
C LYS A 37 1.35 -10.46 -7.56
N ILE A 38 1.95 -10.02 -6.46
CA ILE A 38 1.88 -8.61 -6.02
C ILE A 38 2.62 -7.70 -7.01
N SER A 39 3.81 -8.11 -7.47
CA SER A 39 4.55 -7.36 -8.51
C SER A 39 3.74 -7.23 -9.79
N ALA A 40 3.13 -8.32 -10.27
CA ALA A 40 2.28 -8.28 -11.46
C ALA A 40 1.04 -7.39 -11.26
N LEU A 41 0.52 -7.31 -10.04
CA LEU A 41 -0.58 -6.40 -9.70
C LEU A 41 -0.14 -4.93 -9.80
N TYR A 42 1.05 -4.57 -9.32
CA TYR A 42 1.61 -3.23 -9.50
C TYR A 42 1.72 -2.86 -10.98
N ASP A 43 2.26 -3.76 -11.81
CA ASP A 43 2.39 -3.54 -13.26
C ASP A 43 1.02 -3.35 -13.91
N HIS A 44 0.05 -4.20 -13.55
CA HIS A 44 -1.32 -4.09 -14.06
C HIS A 44 -1.98 -2.77 -13.68
N LEU A 45 -1.88 -2.32 -12.42
CA LEU A 45 -2.51 -1.07 -11.97
C LEU A 45 -1.83 0.18 -12.54
N THR A 46 -0.58 0.07 -13.00
CA THR A 46 0.10 1.14 -13.73
C THR A 46 -0.58 1.41 -15.08
N VAL A 47 -1.07 0.36 -15.76
CA VAL A 47 -1.72 0.47 -17.08
C VAL A 47 -3.24 0.53 -17.03
N SER A 48 -3.85 -0.12 -16.03
CA SER A 48 -5.30 -0.26 -15.89
C SER A 48 -5.70 -0.08 -14.43
N PRO A 49 -5.74 1.18 -13.94
CA PRO A 49 -6.16 1.46 -12.58
C PRO A 49 -7.65 1.14 -12.39
N ILE A 50 -8.02 0.71 -11.18
CA ILE A 50 -9.40 0.34 -10.85
C ILE A 50 -10.14 1.58 -10.35
N ALA A 51 -11.26 1.92 -10.98
CA ALA A 51 -12.09 3.05 -10.57
C ALA A 51 -12.93 2.70 -9.34
N ALA A 52 -12.93 3.59 -8.34
CA ALA A 52 -13.83 3.56 -7.20
C ALA A 52 -15.18 4.25 -7.54
N PRO A 53 -16.26 3.94 -6.80
CA PRO A 53 -17.56 4.60 -6.97
C PRO A 53 -17.53 6.12 -6.81
N ASP A 54 -16.59 6.65 -6.02
CA ASP A 54 -16.42 8.09 -5.78
C ASP A 54 -15.57 8.81 -6.85
N GLY A 55 -15.16 8.09 -7.90
CA GLY A 55 -14.36 8.62 -9.01
C GLY A 55 -12.85 8.57 -8.82
N ARG A 56 -12.36 8.19 -7.63
CA ARG A 56 -10.93 7.94 -7.42
C ARG A 56 -10.46 6.69 -8.16
N LYS A 57 -9.15 6.59 -8.35
CA LYS A 57 -8.51 5.47 -9.05
C LYS A 57 -7.48 4.82 -8.17
N LEU A 58 -7.59 3.51 -7.99
CA LEU A 58 -6.56 2.68 -7.40
C LEU A 58 -5.53 2.39 -8.48
N ASP A 59 -4.40 3.10 -8.42
CA ASP A 59 -3.22 2.86 -9.25
C ASP A 59 -2.10 2.17 -8.42
N ASN A 60 -0.93 2.00 -9.04
CA ASN A 60 0.22 1.35 -8.40
C ASN A 60 0.72 2.14 -7.17
N ASN A 61 0.70 3.48 -7.22
CA ASN A 61 1.16 4.32 -6.12
C ASN A 61 0.22 4.22 -4.92
N LEU A 62 -1.10 4.28 -5.15
CA LEU A 62 -2.08 4.14 -4.07
C LEU A 62 -2.05 2.73 -3.47
N LEU A 63 -1.81 1.70 -4.30
CA LEU A 63 -1.58 0.35 -3.80
C LEU A 63 -0.36 0.29 -2.87
N ALA A 64 0.75 0.95 -3.23
CA ALA A 64 1.93 1.01 -2.37
C ALA A 64 1.61 1.67 -1.02
N THR A 65 0.90 2.81 -1.04
CA THR A 65 0.47 3.48 0.19
C THR A 65 -0.41 2.58 1.06
N ALA A 66 -1.39 1.89 0.46
CA ALA A 66 -2.30 1.00 1.19
C ALA A 66 -1.55 -0.20 1.81
N ILE A 67 -0.62 -0.81 1.07
CA ILE A 67 0.23 -1.90 1.57
C ILE A 67 1.10 -1.37 2.73
N SER A 68 1.80 -0.25 2.54
CA SER A 68 2.64 0.34 3.58
C SER A 68 1.84 0.60 4.85
N SER A 69 0.65 1.21 4.73
CA SER A 69 -0.28 1.49 5.84
C SER A 69 -0.58 0.24 6.70
N ALA A 70 -0.93 -0.87 6.06
CA ALA A 70 -1.25 -2.11 6.76
C ALA A 70 -0.02 -2.84 7.34
N LEU A 71 1.19 -2.57 6.83
CA LEU A 71 2.43 -3.20 7.29
C LEU A 71 3.05 -2.52 8.52
N TYR A 72 2.53 -1.36 8.97
CA TYR A 72 2.99 -0.72 10.22
C TYR A 72 2.67 -1.54 11.47
N ASP A 73 1.57 -2.30 11.47
CA ASP A 73 1.14 -3.12 12.61
C ASP A 73 0.56 -4.44 12.12
N LYS A 74 1.00 -5.56 12.73
CA LYS A 74 0.47 -6.89 12.48
C LYS A 74 -1.04 -6.99 12.73
N SER A 75 -1.58 -6.18 13.64
CA SER A 75 -3.03 -6.09 13.89
C SER A 75 -3.82 -5.65 12.65
N SER A 76 -3.17 -4.98 11.69
CA SER A 76 -3.76 -4.51 10.44
C SER A 76 -3.69 -5.52 9.28
N TRP A 77 -2.99 -6.65 9.43
CA TRP A 77 -2.86 -7.66 8.37
C TRP A 77 -4.18 -8.25 7.85
N PRO A 78 -5.25 -8.40 8.68
CA PRO A 78 -6.56 -8.79 8.16
C PRO A 78 -7.10 -7.83 7.10
N TYR A 79 -6.86 -6.51 7.23
CA TYR A 79 -7.23 -5.53 6.20
C TYR A 79 -6.40 -5.70 4.93
N LEU A 80 -5.13 -6.08 5.05
CA LEU A 80 -4.29 -6.41 3.89
C LEU A 80 -4.84 -7.61 3.12
N SER A 81 -5.30 -8.66 3.82
CA SER A 81 -5.99 -9.81 3.22
C SER A 81 -7.30 -9.44 2.57
N ASP A 82 -8.14 -8.64 3.25
CA ASP A 82 -9.42 -8.18 2.70
C ASP A 82 -9.18 -7.33 1.43
N MET A 83 -8.22 -6.40 1.45
CA MET A 83 -7.82 -5.57 0.31
C MET A 83 -7.41 -6.41 -0.90
N PHE A 84 -6.47 -7.34 -0.75
CA PHE A 84 -6.03 -8.18 -1.88
C PHE A 84 -7.17 -9.09 -2.39
N GLY A 85 -8.05 -9.56 -1.50
CA GLY A 85 -9.25 -10.31 -1.88
C GLY A 85 -10.28 -9.49 -2.65
N GLU A 86 -10.43 -8.20 -2.31
CA GLU A 86 -11.30 -7.24 -2.96
C GLU A 86 -10.78 -6.83 -4.34
N ILE A 87 -9.50 -6.52 -4.46
CA ILE A 87 -8.86 -6.11 -5.73
C ILE A 87 -9.03 -7.19 -6.79
N ARG A 88 -8.90 -8.47 -6.42
CA ARG A 88 -9.14 -9.61 -7.32
C ARG A 88 -10.58 -9.66 -7.87
N LYS A 89 -11.53 -8.98 -7.24
CA LYS A 89 -12.93 -8.85 -7.64
C LYS A 89 -13.24 -7.48 -8.27
N GLY A 90 -12.21 -6.66 -8.54
CA GLY A 90 -12.36 -5.30 -9.05
C GLY A 90 -12.90 -4.31 -8.02
N LYS A 91 -12.77 -4.61 -6.72
CA LYS A 91 -13.21 -3.73 -5.62
C LYS A 91 -12.01 -3.04 -4.98
N THR A 92 -12.21 -1.83 -4.46
CA THR A 92 -11.13 -0.96 -4.00
C THR A 92 -11.35 -0.43 -2.58
N ASP A 93 -12.44 -0.82 -1.92
CA ASP A 93 -12.93 -0.25 -0.67
C ASP A 93 -11.85 -0.24 0.42
N THR A 94 -11.24 -1.40 0.71
CA THR A 94 -10.21 -1.50 1.75
C THR A 94 -8.89 -0.84 1.32
N ALA A 95 -8.56 -0.83 0.02
CA ALA A 95 -7.37 -0.13 -0.47
C ALA A 95 -7.46 1.37 -0.19
N PHE A 96 -8.62 1.98 -0.47
CA PHE A 96 -8.87 3.38 -0.16
C PHE A 96 -9.00 3.64 1.33
N LEU A 97 -9.57 2.72 2.12
CA LEU A 97 -9.59 2.84 3.58
C LEU A 97 -8.16 2.95 4.15
N LEU A 98 -7.27 2.06 3.73
CA LEU A 98 -5.87 2.02 4.19
C LEU A 98 -5.08 3.24 3.73
N ALA A 99 -5.27 3.66 2.47
CA ALA A 99 -4.62 4.84 1.91
C ALA A 99 -5.13 6.13 2.56
N ASP A 100 -6.44 6.25 2.80
CA ASP A 100 -7.04 7.40 3.47
C ASP A 100 -6.58 7.47 4.93
N PHE A 101 -6.51 6.34 5.63
CA PHE A 101 -5.97 6.26 6.98
C PHE A 101 -4.51 6.72 7.03
N TYR A 102 -3.65 6.22 6.13
CA TYR A 102 -2.24 6.62 6.04
C TYR A 102 -2.09 8.12 5.81
N ASN A 103 -2.97 8.66 4.96
CA ASN A 103 -2.94 10.06 4.58
C ASN A 103 -3.70 10.98 5.54
N GLY A 104 -4.28 10.45 6.63
CA GLY A 104 -5.12 11.24 7.52
C GLY A 104 -6.37 11.82 6.86
N ARG A 105 -6.86 11.25 5.76
CA ARG A 105 -8.07 11.69 5.05
C ARG A 105 -9.32 11.19 5.76
N ASN A 106 -10.23 12.09 6.07
CA ASN A 106 -11.56 11.80 6.64
C ASN A 106 -12.54 11.35 5.54
N SER A 107 -13.66 10.77 5.96
CA SER A 107 -14.71 10.29 5.06
C SER A 107 -15.41 11.40 4.27
N ASP A 108 -15.43 12.63 4.79
CA ASP A 108 -15.93 13.82 4.08
C ASP A 108 -14.92 14.40 3.06
N GLY A 109 -13.73 13.76 2.96
CA GLY A 109 -12.66 14.16 2.08
C GLY A 109 -11.75 15.26 2.62
N THR A 110 -11.99 15.76 3.83
CA THR A 110 -11.05 16.64 4.53
C THR A 110 -9.84 15.85 5.02
N TYR A 111 -8.74 16.54 5.31
CA TYR A 111 -7.54 15.92 5.89
C TYR A 111 -7.42 16.37 7.35
N LYS A 112 -7.06 15.43 8.24
CA LYS A 112 -6.99 15.64 9.70
C LYS A 112 -6.00 16.73 10.09
N ASP A 113 -4.98 16.98 9.27
CA ASP A 113 -4.01 18.08 9.41
C ASP A 113 -3.21 18.27 8.09
N ASN A 114 -2.19 19.14 8.11
CA ASN A 114 -1.25 19.37 7.02
C ASN A 114 0.00 18.46 7.09
N SER A 115 -0.01 17.39 7.88
CA SER A 115 1.19 16.61 8.19
C SER A 115 1.85 15.96 6.98
N LEU A 116 1.08 15.52 5.97
CA LEU A 116 1.64 15.03 4.71
C LEU A 116 2.40 16.11 3.93
N VAL A 117 1.87 17.34 3.89
CA VAL A 117 2.52 18.47 3.23
C VAL A 117 3.76 18.91 4.03
N ALA A 118 3.72 18.78 5.36
CA ALA A 118 4.86 19.03 6.23
C ALA A 118 5.95 17.95 6.11
N PHE A 119 5.59 16.67 5.90
CA PHE A 119 6.53 15.58 5.69
C PHE A 119 7.27 15.70 4.35
N ASP A 120 6.55 16.10 3.28
CA ASP A 120 7.18 16.43 1.99
C ASP A 120 8.09 17.67 2.08
N ALA A 121 7.69 18.71 2.84
CA ALA A 121 8.49 19.92 3.02
C ALA A 121 9.77 19.69 3.84
N ILE A 122 9.77 18.75 4.79
CA ILE A 122 10.95 18.39 5.58
C ILE A 122 11.95 17.58 4.74
N ASN A 123 11.49 16.63 3.92
CA ASN A 123 12.39 15.81 3.10
C ASN A 123 13.09 16.58 1.96
N CYS A 124 12.58 17.74 1.53
CA CYS A 124 13.30 18.59 0.57
C CYS A 124 14.46 19.39 1.20
N LEU A 125 14.58 19.44 2.54
CA LEU A 125 15.63 20.21 3.22
C LEU A 125 16.78 19.35 3.77
N ASP A 126 16.58 18.04 3.94
CA ASP A 126 17.54 17.13 4.60
C ASP A 126 18.45 16.34 3.65
N TYR A 127 18.29 16.48 2.33
CA TYR A 127 19.27 15.99 1.36
C TYR A 127 20.11 17.14 0.80
N PRO A 128 21.45 17.14 0.98
CA PRO A 128 22.29 18.05 0.21
C PRO A 128 22.08 17.75 -1.27
N VAL A 129 21.78 18.79 -2.05
CA VAL A 129 21.78 18.73 -3.51
C VAL A 129 23.14 18.19 -3.95
N VAL A 130 23.17 16.98 -4.51
CA VAL A 130 24.33 16.53 -5.26
C VAL A 130 24.32 17.33 -6.56
N THR A 131 25.11 18.40 -6.60
CA THR A 131 25.49 19.05 -7.85
C THR A 131 26.67 18.28 -8.42
N ASP A 132 26.48 17.57 -9.53
CA ASP A 132 27.60 17.00 -10.28
C ASP A 132 28.46 18.13 -10.89
N PRO A 133 29.80 17.99 -10.94
CA PRO A 133 30.72 18.94 -11.57
C PRO A 133 30.69 18.93 -13.11
#